data_AF-A0A6N9HIQ9-F1
#
_entry.id   AF-A0A6N9HIQ9-F1
#
_cell.length_a   1.000
_cell.length_b   1.000
_cell.length_c   1.000
_cell.angle_alpha   90.00
_cell.angle_beta   90.00
_cell.angle_gamma   90.00
#
_symmetry.space_group_name_H-M   'P 1'
#
loop_
_entity.id
_entity.type
_entity.pdbx_description
1 polymer ?
#
loop_
_entity_poly.entity_id
_entity_poly.type
_entity_poly.pdbx_seq_one_letter_code
_entity_poly.pdbx_strand_id
1 'polypeptide(L)'
;MKRLKLGMTGFLLLVMGWFAFCIAAYRIPGGPERSFDGEVYFKIMELEDDNRSFFEGILGNRRLRILEAPVFYVSASDKSRLWQTSPFELEDKRETLRVRVKAKPLLFGGYDVAEIESVKQVSGEPYVRK
;
A
#
# COMPACT_ATOMS: atom_id res chain seq x y z
N MET A 1 31.35 -2.25 29.01
CA MET A 1 30.74 -1.07 28.32
C MET A 1 31.22 -0.85 26.87
N LYS A 2 32.52 -0.79 26.55
CA LYS A 2 32.99 -0.48 25.17
C LYS A 2 32.50 -1.48 24.09
N ARG A 3 32.49 -2.79 24.38
CA ARG A 3 32.00 -3.82 23.45
C ARG A 3 30.49 -3.74 23.17
N LEU A 4 29.71 -3.34 24.19
CA LEU A 4 28.27 -3.12 24.04
C LEU A 4 27.96 -1.91 23.15
N LYS A 5 28.72 -0.81 23.32
CA LYS A 5 28.61 0.39 22.47
C LYS A 5 28.95 0.07 21.00
N LEU A 6 30.01 -0.70 20.76
CA LEU A 6 30.42 -1.08 19.40
C LEU A 6 29.37 -1.96 18.70
N GLY A 7 28.78 -2.92 19.42
CA GLY A 7 27.69 -3.75 18.90
C GLY A 7 26.43 -2.94 18.55
N MET A 8 26.07 -1.99 19.41
CA MET A 8 24.93 -1.10 19.17
C MET A 8 25.15 -0.18 17.96
N THR A 9 26.36 0.35 17.78
CA THR A 9 26.71 1.15 16.58
C THR A 9 26.63 0.31 15.30
N GLY A 10 27.13 -0.93 15.32
CA GLY A 10 27.05 -1.84 14.17
C GLY A 10 25.60 -2.17 13.78
N PHE A 11 24.74 -2.44 14.78
CA PHE A 11 23.31 -2.66 14.53
C PHE A 11 22.62 -1.42 13.93
N LEU A 12 22.91 -0.23 14.46
CA LEU A 12 22.35 1.02 13.94
C LEU A 12 22.72 1.24 12.47
N LEU A 13 23.99 1.00 12.11
CA LEU A 13 24.46 1.12 10.73
C LEU A 13 23.74 0.15 9.79
N LEU A 14 23.47 -1.08 10.25
CA LEU A 14 22.73 -2.07 9.47
C LEU A 14 21.29 -1.61 9.21
N VAL A 15 20.60 -1.11 10.25
CA VAL A 15 19.23 -0.59 10.12
C VAL A 15 19.19 0.61 9.16
N MET A 16 20.13 1.56 9.28
CA MET A 16 20.21 2.70 8.37
C MET A 16 20.51 2.27 6.93
N GLY A 17 21.40 1.30 6.74
CA GLY A 17 21.71 0.75 5.43
C GLY A 17 20.50 0.09 4.78
N TRP A 18 19.76 -0.73 5.54
CA TRP A 18 18.50 -1.32 5.08
C TRP A 18 17.47 -0.25 4.71
N PHE A 19 17.29 0.78 5.55
CA PHE A 19 16.35 1.86 5.28
C PHE A 19 16.72 2.66 4.03
N ALA A 20 18.01 2.96 3.84
CA ALA A 20 18.51 3.63 2.63
C ALA A 20 18.26 2.80 1.37
N PHE A 21 18.46 1.48 1.43
CA PHE A 21 18.14 0.56 0.35
C PHE A 21 16.63 0.58 0.03
N CYS A 22 15.76 0.53 1.05
CA CYS A 22 14.31 0.61 0.85
C CYS A 22 13.88 1.93 0.19
N ILE A 23 14.46 3.06 0.61
CA ILE A 23 14.20 4.37 -0.02
C ILE A 23 14.60 4.33 -1.51
N ALA A 24 15.79 3.83 -1.83
CA ALA A 24 16.23 3.73 -3.21
C ALA A 24 15.32 2.80 -4.05
N ALA A 25 14.95 1.65 -3.49
CA ALA A 25 14.11 0.67 -4.19
C ALA A 25 12.66 1.15 -4.38
N TYR A 26 12.09 1.84 -3.39
CA TYR A 26 10.65 2.11 -3.30
C TYR A 26 10.24 3.57 -3.49
N ARG A 27 11.18 4.49 -3.77
CA ARG A 27 10.89 5.91 -4.02
C ARG A 27 11.50 6.48 -5.30
N ILE A 28 12.36 5.74 -6.01
CA ILE A 28 12.94 6.22 -7.27
C ILE A 28 11.97 5.96 -8.43
N PRO A 29 11.42 7.02 -9.06
CA PRO A 29 10.50 6.87 -10.18
C PRO A 29 11.23 6.35 -11.42
N GLY A 30 10.59 5.42 -12.13
CA GLY A 30 11.10 4.82 -13.37
C GLY A 30 10.39 5.32 -14.63
N GLY A 31 9.39 6.20 -14.52
CA GLY A 31 8.63 6.68 -15.67
C GLY A 31 7.49 7.65 -15.32
N PRO A 32 6.67 8.02 -16.31
CA PRO A 32 5.54 8.92 -16.10
C PRO A 32 4.45 8.25 -15.26
N GLU A 33 3.66 9.09 -14.61
CA GLU A 33 2.49 8.66 -13.82
C GLU A 33 1.48 7.91 -14.67
N ARG A 34 0.84 6.91 -14.06
CA ARG A 34 -0.23 6.10 -14.68
C ARG A 34 -1.46 6.12 -13.79
N SER A 35 -2.62 6.16 -14.43
CA SER A 35 -3.91 6.04 -13.75
C SER A 35 -4.45 4.63 -13.90
N PHE A 36 -5.02 4.11 -12.81
CA PHE A 36 -5.68 2.80 -12.74
C PHE A 36 -7.10 3.00 -12.23
N ASP A 37 -8.04 2.32 -12.85
CA ASP A 37 -9.47 2.41 -12.54
C ASP A 37 -10.01 1.00 -12.41
N GLY A 38 -10.56 0.67 -11.24
CA GLY A 38 -11.09 -0.67 -11.00
C GLY A 38 -11.77 -0.81 -9.65
N GLU A 39 -12.33 -2.00 -9.43
CA GLU A 39 -13.04 -2.32 -8.20
C GLU A 39 -12.08 -2.73 -7.09
N VAL A 40 -12.40 -2.31 -5.86
CA VAL A 40 -11.61 -2.58 -4.67
C VAL A 40 -11.78 -4.04 -4.28
N TYR A 41 -10.66 -4.70 -4.05
CA TYR A 41 -10.61 -6.02 -3.46
C TYR A 41 -10.40 -5.89 -1.95
N PHE A 42 -11.42 -6.27 -1.18
CA PHE A 42 -11.39 -6.19 0.27
C PHE A 42 -10.76 -7.45 0.86
N LYS A 43 -9.57 -7.29 1.47
CA LYS A 43 -8.95 -8.35 2.27
C LYS A 43 -8.97 -7.93 3.73
N ILE A 44 -9.66 -8.71 4.58
CA ILE A 44 -9.91 -8.35 5.99
C ILE A 44 -8.61 -8.41 6.80
N MET A 45 -7.80 -9.46 6.59
CA MET A 45 -6.47 -9.57 7.19
C MET A 45 -5.38 -9.49 6.12
N GLU A 46 -4.60 -8.41 6.18
CA GLU A 46 -3.36 -8.27 5.42
C GLU A 46 -2.19 -8.40 6.40
N LEU A 47 -1.50 -9.54 6.34
CA LEU A 47 -0.23 -9.73 7.02
C LEU A 47 0.86 -8.98 6.21
N GLU A 48 1.83 -8.40 6.92
CA GLU A 48 3.01 -7.76 6.33
C GLU A 48 4.02 -8.84 5.94
N ASP A 49 3.74 -9.47 4.81
CA ASP A 49 4.43 -10.70 4.40
C ASP A 49 5.79 -10.45 3.72
N ASP A 50 6.05 -9.19 3.33
CA ASP A 50 7.20 -8.83 2.51
C ASP A 50 7.91 -7.55 3.00
N ASN A 51 9.16 -7.41 2.58
CA ASN A 51 10.04 -6.30 2.96
C ASN A 51 9.44 -4.93 2.65
N ARG A 52 8.71 -4.82 1.53
CA ARG A 52 8.09 -3.57 1.11
C ARG A 52 6.92 -3.22 2.03
N SER A 53 6.10 -4.20 2.40
CA SER A 53 4.95 -4.03 3.27
C SER A 53 5.36 -3.53 4.64
N PHE A 54 6.42 -4.10 5.20
CA PHE A 54 6.99 -3.64 6.46
C PHE A 54 7.51 -2.19 6.37
N PHE A 55 8.28 -1.88 5.32
CA PHE A 55 8.78 -0.53 5.09
C PHE A 55 7.65 0.51 4.93
N GLU A 56 6.64 0.19 4.11
CA GLU A 56 5.47 1.06 3.90
C GLU A 56 4.63 1.18 5.18
N GLY A 57 4.54 0.10 5.97
CA GLY A 57 3.88 0.06 7.27
C GLY A 57 4.52 1.03 8.27
N ILE A 58 5.86 1.06 8.36
CA ILE A 58 6.63 2.03 9.17
C ILE A 58 6.30 3.47 8.75
N LEU A 59 6.13 3.71 7.45
CA LEU A 59 5.80 5.03 6.92
C LEU A 59 4.30 5.40 7.03
N GLY A 60 3.47 4.53 7.61
CA GLY A 60 2.04 4.77 7.77
C GLY A 60 1.24 4.58 6.48
N ASN A 61 1.83 4.03 5.44
CA ASN A 61 1.13 3.67 4.22
C ASN A 61 0.43 2.31 4.41
N ARG A 62 -0.59 2.07 3.60
CA ARG A 62 -1.41 0.88 3.66
C ARG A 62 -1.64 0.34 2.26
N ARG A 63 -1.69 -0.99 2.17
CA ARG A 63 -1.90 -1.68 0.91
C ARG A 63 -3.34 -1.47 0.41
N LEU A 64 -3.48 -1.25 -0.89
CA LEU A 64 -4.72 -1.16 -1.64
C LEU A 64 -4.66 -2.17 -2.79
N ARG A 65 -5.71 -3.00 -2.88
CA ARG A 65 -5.86 -3.98 -3.96
C ARG A 65 -7.03 -3.58 -4.84
N ILE A 66 -6.76 -3.53 -6.13
CA ILE A 66 -7.75 -3.28 -7.17
C ILE A 66 -7.78 -4.54 -8.04
N LEU A 67 -8.97 -4.99 -8.43
CA LEU A 67 -9.13 -6.16 -9.31
C LEU A 67 -8.36 -5.96 -10.62
N GLU A 68 -7.67 -7.01 -11.05
CA GLU A 68 -6.86 -7.05 -12.29
C GLU A 68 -5.73 -6.01 -12.37
N ALA A 69 -5.43 -5.34 -11.26
CA ALA A 69 -4.39 -4.33 -11.16
C ALA A 69 -3.27 -4.79 -10.22
N PRO A 70 -2.06 -4.22 -10.36
CA PRO A 70 -0.99 -4.44 -9.40
C PRO A 70 -1.36 -3.92 -8.01
N VAL A 71 -0.62 -4.39 -7.00
CA VAL A 71 -0.80 -3.93 -5.61
C VAL A 71 -0.28 -2.50 -5.48
N PHE A 72 -1.09 -1.63 -4.88
CA PHE A 72 -0.72 -0.25 -4.56
C PHE A 72 -0.54 -0.07 -3.07
N TYR A 73 0.20 0.97 -2.70
CA TYR A 73 0.25 1.48 -1.33
C TYR A 73 -0.30 2.89 -1.35
N VAL A 74 -1.19 3.23 -0.43
CA VAL A 74 -1.80 4.55 -0.28
C VAL A 74 -1.58 5.05 1.13
N SER A 75 -1.70 6.36 1.36
CA SER A 75 -1.65 6.90 2.71
C SER A 75 -2.74 6.28 3.61
N ALA A 76 -2.49 6.17 4.93
CA ALA A 76 -3.53 5.72 5.86
C ALA A 76 -4.80 6.60 5.79
N SER A 77 -4.63 7.91 5.60
CA SER A 77 -5.74 8.85 5.38
C SER A 77 -6.54 8.49 4.14
N ASP A 78 -5.90 8.17 3.01
CA ASP A 78 -6.62 7.78 1.80
C ASP A 78 -7.30 6.42 1.94
N LYS A 79 -6.66 5.45 2.60
CA LYS A 79 -7.31 4.18 2.89
C LYS A 79 -8.54 4.37 3.78
N SER A 80 -8.50 5.27 4.75
CA SER A 80 -9.66 5.56 5.61
C SER A 80 -10.86 6.10 4.83
N ARG A 81 -10.63 6.84 3.73
CA ARG A 81 -11.70 7.32 2.83
C ARG A 81 -12.39 6.18 2.09
N LEU A 82 -11.69 5.08 1.83
CA LEU A 82 -12.26 3.89 1.20
C LEU A 82 -13.07 3.03 2.18
N TRP A 83 -12.69 2.98 3.45
CA TRP A 83 -13.35 2.17 4.48
C TRP A 83 -14.40 2.95 5.30
N GLN A 84 -15.02 3.98 4.71
CA GLN A 84 -16.14 4.67 5.35
C GLN A 84 -17.37 3.76 5.50
N THR A 85 -17.54 2.84 4.56
CA THR A 85 -18.56 1.78 4.62
C THR A 85 -17.88 0.45 4.91
N SER A 86 -18.43 -0.32 5.85
CA SER A 86 -17.93 -1.66 6.14
C SER A 86 -18.06 -2.57 4.91
N PRO A 87 -17.07 -3.42 4.58
CA PRO A 87 -17.20 -4.40 3.50
C PRO A 87 -18.41 -5.33 3.68
N PHE A 88 -18.82 -5.61 4.92
CA PHE A 88 -20.01 -6.41 5.21
C PHE A 88 -21.31 -5.66 4.88
N GLU A 89 -21.36 -4.35 5.12
CA GLU A 89 -22.52 -3.53 4.74
C GLU A 89 -22.65 -3.39 3.21
N LEU A 90 -21.51 -3.36 2.51
CA LEU A 90 -21.48 -3.39 1.05
C LEU A 90 -21.98 -4.74 0.51
N GLU A 91 -21.65 -5.84 1.17
CA GLU A 91 -22.13 -7.18 0.84
C GLU A 91 -23.66 -7.27 1.00
N ASP A 92 -24.20 -6.78 2.11
CA ASP A 92 -25.63 -6.73 2.38
C ASP A 92 -26.40 -5.89 1.33
N LYS A 93 -25.78 -4.81 0.83
CA LYS A 93 -26.37 -3.91 -0.17
C LYS A 93 -26.12 -4.33 -1.62
N ARG A 94 -25.30 -5.37 -1.86
CA ARG A 94 -24.82 -5.75 -3.21
C ARG A 94 -24.18 -4.57 -3.95
N GLU A 95 -23.33 -3.85 -3.22
CA GLU A 95 -22.54 -2.74 -3.72
C GLU A 95 -21.05 -3.05 -3.55
N THR A 96 -20.22 -2.44 -4.38
CA THR A 96 -18.76 -2.46 -4.26
C THR A 96 -18.20 -1.06 -4.44
N LEU A 97 -16.91 -0.88 -4.15
CA LEU A 97 -16.22 0.39 -4.37
C LEU A 97 -15.39 0.32 -5.63
N ARG A 98 -15.60 1.27 -6.53
CA ARG A 98 -14.74 1.52 -7.68
C ARG A 98 -13.86 2.71 -7.40
N VAL A 99 -12.55 2.54 -7.58
CA VAL A 99 -11.55 3.56 -7.27
C VAL A 99 -10.75 3.89 -8.50
N ARG A 100 -10.39 5.17 -8.59
CA ARG A 100 -9.37 5.63 -9.52
C ARG A 100 -8.16 6.08 -8.74
N VAL A 101 -7.00 5.51 -9.07
CA VAL A 101 -5.73 5.82 -8.43
C VAL A 101 -4.70 6.28 -9.44
N LYS A 102 -3.82 7.19 -9.02
CA LYS A 102 -2.65 7.62 -9.76
C LYS A 102 -1.40 7.13 -9.06
N ALA A 103 -0.49 6.53 -9.83
CA ALA A 103 0.76 6.06 -9.27
C ALA A 103 1.89 6.15 -10.31
N LYS A 104 3.09 6.46 -9.83
CA LYS A 104 4.30 6.46 -10.67
C LYS A 104 4.94 5.09 -10.64
N PRO A 105 5.32 4.50 -11.79
CA PRO A 105 6.07 3.26 -11.80
C PRO A 105 7.45 3.50 -11.17
N LEU A 106 7.95 2.51 -10.44
CA LEU A 106 9.28 2.56 -9.82
C LEU A 106 10.33 1.91 -10.72
N LEU A 107 11.57 2.35 -10.58
CA LEU A 107 12.70 1.79 -11.35
C LEU A 107 12.90 0.29 -11.08
N PHE A 108 12.71 -0.13 -9.82
CA PHE A 108 12.87 -1.52 -9.38
C PHE A 108 11.57 -2.33 -9.37
N GLY A 109 10.55 -1.83 -10.08
CA GLY A 109 9.26 -2.50 -10.24
C GLY A 109 8.20 -2.12 -9.20
N GLY A 110 6.95 -2.37 -9.57
CA GLY A 110 5.79 -1.86 -8.84
C GLY A 110 5.60 -0.35 -9.04
N TYR A 111 4.86 0.26 -8.12
CA TYR A 111 4.49 1.68 -8.17
C TYR A 111 4.87 2.38 -6.87
N ASP A 112 5.07 3.68 -6.90
CA ASP A 112 5.23 4.51 -5.70
C ASP A 112 3.91 4.56 -4.90
N VAL A 113 3.90 5.29 -3.79
CA VAL A 113 2.66 5.60 -3.05
C VAL A 113 1.66 6.23 -4.02
N ALA A 114 0.52 5.57 -4.16
CA ALA A 114 -0.55 5.97 -5.04
C ALA A 114 -1.45 7.00 -4.36
N GLU A 115 -2.01 7.90 -5.15
CA GLU A 115 -3.01 8.88 -4.75
C GLU A 115 -4.40 8.41 -5.21
N ILE A 116 -5.39 8.51 -4.32
CA ILE A 116 -6.79 8.21 -4.66
C ILE A 116 -7.44 9.45 -5.25
N GLU A 117 -7.68 9.45 -6.55
CA GLU A 117 -8.38 10.54 -7.24
C GLU A 117 -9.87 10.54 -6.95
N SER A 118 -10.49 9.35 -6.98
CA SER A 118 -11.94 9.24 -6.77
C SER A 118 -12.33 7.86 -6.26
N VAL A 119 -13.44 7.85 -5.52
CA VAL A 119 -14.08 6.66 -4.96
C VAL A 119 -15.55 6.76 -5.29
N LYS A 120 -16.12 5.69 -5.84
CA LYS A 120 -17.55 5.62 -6.16
C LYS A 120 -18.11 4.28 -5.70
N GLN A 121 -19.28 4.29 -5.09
CA GLN A 121 -20.07 3.07 -4.90
C GLN A 121 -20.70 2.69 -6.23
N VAL A 122 -20.62 1.42 -6.58
CA VAL A 122 -21.22 0.85 -7.79
C VAL A 122 -21.96 -0.42 -7.42
N SER A 123 -23.03 -0.74 -8.18
CA SER A 123 -23.74 -2.00 -7.98
C SER A 123 -22.84 -3.17 -8.40
N GLY A 124 -22.77 -4.19 -7.55
CA GLY A 124 -21.95 -5.38 -7.76
C GLY A 124 -21.64 -6.07 -6.43
N GLU A 125 -21.34 -7.36 -6.46
CA GLU A 125 -20.91 -8.07 -5.24
C GLU A 125 -19.47 -7.65 -4.88
N PRO A 126 -19.21 -7.22 -3.63
CA PRO A 126 -17.87 -6.86 -3.23
C PRO A 126 -16.99 -8.11 -3.14
N TYR A 127 -15.77 -8.01 -3.63
CA TYR A 127 -14.81 -9.10 -3.51
C TYR A 127 -14.18 -9.06 -2.11
N VAL A 128 -14.76 -9.82 -1.19
CA VAL A 128 -14.29 -9.93 0.20
C VAL A 128 -13.58 -11.26 0.42
N ARG A 129 -12.31 -11.23 0.82
CA ARG A 129 -11.57 -12.42 1.29
C ARG A 129 -11.26 -12.30 2.78
N LYS A 130 -11.72 -13.30 3.53
CA LYS A 130 -11.43 -13.49 4.95
C LYS A 130 -9.96 -13.78 5.19
#